data_AF-A0A2V2E4N9-F1
#
_entry.id   AF-A0A2V2E4N9-F1
#
_cell.length_a   1.000
_cell.length_b   1.000
_cell.length_c   1.000
_cell.angle_alpha   90.00
_cell.angle_beta   90.00
_cell.angle_gamma   90.00
#
_symmetry.space_group_name_H-M   'P 1'
#
loop_
_entity.id
_entity.type
_entity.pdbx_description
1 polymer ?
#
loop_
_entity_poly.entity_id
_entity_poly.type
_entity_poly.pdbx_seq_one_letter_code
_entity_poly.pdbx_strand_id
1 'polypeptide(L)'
;MTNPYKVLGVNEGATNEEIRAAYLSLVKKYHPDKYTDPDMKQLANEKLKEINEAYDQLTKNPGKTASSGYSGAAYGAGGHGGSYSGPEADRFVRARSLINAGNLDGAKTILDSIQTRNAEWYYLYGIIYLRQGWYDKAREFLGRAYRTEPGNAEYAQAYNTLRYTGNPYSRPRQSTSYGNCSACDICSGLMCADCCCECMGGDLIRCC
;
A
#
# COMPACT_ATOMS: atom_id res chain seq x y z
N MET A 1 -37.52 4.24 -1.65
CA MET A 1 -36.17 4.80 -1.80
C MET A 1 -36.01 5.93 -0.81
N THR A 2 -35.24 5.72 0.25
CA THR A 2 -34.99 6.75 1.26
C THR A 2 -33.98 7.73 0.69
N ASN A 3 -34.29 9.03 0.70
CA ASN A 3 -33.38 10.03 0.17
C ASN A 3 -32.13 10.13 1.07
N PRO A 4 -30.90 9.90 0.55
CA PRO A 4 -29.68 9.86 1.37
C PRO A 4 -29.38 11.20 2.06
N TYR A 5 -29.77 12.33 1.47
CA TYR A 5 -29.67 13.65 2.10
C TYR A 5 -30.55 13.74 3.36
N LYS A 6 -31.75 13.13 3.33
CA LYS A 6 -32.66 13.09 4.48
C LYS A 6 -32.16 12.19 5.61
N VAL A 7 -31.45 11.10 5.28
CA VAL A 7 -30.87 10.19 6.29
C VAL A 7 -29.74 10.88 7.06
N LEU A 8 -28.91 11.67 6.36
CA LEU A 8 -27.84 12.45 6.98
C LEU A 8 -28.33 13.78 7.58
N GLY A 9 -29.57 14.20 7.33
CA GLY A 9 -30.13 15.45 7.82
C GLY A 9 -29.55 16.69 7.16
N VAL A 10 -29.08 16.57 5.92
CA VAL A 10 -28.49 17.66 5.13
C VAL A 10 -29.41 18.07 3.98
N ASN A 11 -29.23 19.30 3.47
CA ASN A 11 -30.00 19.77 2.32
C ASN A 11 -29.62 19.03 1.03
N GLU A 12 -30.60 18.89 0.13
CA GLU A 12 -30.43 18.30 -1.20
C GLU A 12 -29.55 19.23 -2.05
N GLY A 13 -28.22 19.00 -2.03
CA GLY A 13 -27.21 19.89 -2.63
C GLY A 13 -26.09 20.34 -1.68
N ALA A 14 -26.07 19.85 -0.44
CA ALA A 14 -24.99 20.10 0.50
C ALA A 14 -23.61 19.76 -0.07
N THR A 15 -22.60 20.53 0.32
CA THR A 15 -21.21 20.29 -0.13
C THR A 15 -20.67 18.99 0.48
N ASN A 16 -19.64 18.41 -0.14
CA ASN A 16 -18.97 17.21 0.41
C ASN A 16 -18.46 17.41 1.85
N GLU A 17 -18.08 18.65 2.20
CA GLU A 17 -17.64 19.03 3.53
C GLU A 17 -18.78 18.98 4.55
N GLU A 18 -19.96 19.51 4.18
CA GLU A 18 -21.17 19.46 5.00
C GLU A 18 -21.67 18.03 5.19
N ILE A 19 -21.65 17.23 4.12
CA ILE A 19 -22.01 15.80 4.16
C ILE A 19 -21.08 15.04 5.13
N ARG A 20 -19.78 15.31 5.08
CA ARG A 20 -18.79 14.69 5.98
C ARG A 20 -18.97 15.13 7.43
N ALA A 21 -19.25 16.42 7.67
CA ALA A 21 -19.49 16.95 9.01
C ALA A 21 -20.75 16.36 9.65
N ALA A 22 -21.83 16.22 8.88
CA ALA A 22 -23.07 15.59 9.32
C ALA A 22 -22.86 14.10 9.64
N TYR A 23 -22.16 13.38 8.77
CA TYR A 23 -21.79 11.98 8.98
C TYR A 23 -21.03 11.76 10.29
N LEU A 24 -19.96 12.53 10.54
CA LEU A 24 -19.17 12.43 11.77
C LEU A 24 -20.01 12.70 13.03
N SER A 25 -20.93 13.66 12.95
CA SER A 25 -21.83 14.00 14.05
C SER A 25 -22.80 12.86 14.38
N LEU A 26 -23.33 12.20 13.35
CA LEU A 26 -24.24 11.06 13.50
C LEU A 26 -23.52 9.81 14.01
N VAL A 27 -22.32 9.50 13.51
CA VAL A 27 -21.50 8.38 14.00
C VAL A 27 -21.17 8.56 15.48
N LYS A 28 -20.80 9.78 15.90
CA LYS A 28 -20.55 10.08 17.31
C LYS A 28 -21.81 9.95 18.19
N LYS A 29 -23.00 10.07 17.60
CA LYS A 29 -24.29 9.91 18.31
C LYS A 29 -24.69 8.43 18.44
N TYR A 30 -24.48 7.64 17.40
CA TYR A 30 -24.86 6.22 17.35
C TYR A 30 -23.70 5.26 17.59
N HIS A 31 -22.60 5.73 18.18
CA HIS A 31 -21.46 4.87 18.49
C HIS A 31 -21.85 3.81 19.54
N PRO A 32 -21.59 2.51 19.32
CA PRO A 32 -22.03 1.43 20.21
C PRO A 32 -21.43 1.51 21.61
N ASP A 33 -20.30 2.22 21.77
CA ASP A 33 -19.65 2.48 23.06
C ASP A 33 -20.47 3.41 23.98
N LYS A 34 -21.41 4.18 23.43
CA LYS A 34 -22.27 5.07 24.24
C LYS A 34 -23.46 4.37 24.89
N TYR A 35 -23.77 3.15 24.46
CA TYR A 35 -24.93 2.41 24.92
C TYR A 35 -24.44 1.21 25.71
N THR A 36 -24.96 1.00 26.91
CA THR A 36 -24.60 -0.17 27.73
C THR A 36 -25.56 -1.33 27.45
N ASP A 37 -26.82 -1.02 27.15
CA ASP A 37 -27.87 -2.00 26.89
C ASP A 37 -27.74 -2.68 25.51
N PRO A 38 -27.95 -4.01 25.43
CA PRO A 38 -27.79 -4.77 24.19
C PRO A 38 -28.80 -4.37 23.10
N ASP A 39 -30.04 -4.05 23.46
CA ASP A 39 -31.08 -3.66 22.50
C ASP A 39 -30.78 -2.28 21.90
N MET A 40 -30.28 -1.35 22.71
CA MET A 40 -29.87 -0.02 22.26
C MET A 40 -28.62 -0.07 21.38
N LYS A 41 -27.69 -0.99 21.65
CA LYS A 41 -26.54 -1.24 20.78
C LYS A 41 -26.96 -1.76 19.40
N GLN A 42 -27.95 -2.66 19.34
CA GLN A 42 -28.47 -3.17 18.08
C GLN A 42 -29.13 -2.06 17.26
N LEU A 43 -30.03 -1.27 17.88
CA LEU A 43 -30.66 -0.13 17.24
C LEU A 43 -29.65 0.93 16.78
N ALA A 44 -28.62 1.19 17.57
CA ALA A 44 -27.54 2.10 17.20
C ALA A 44 -26.74 1.58 16.00
N ASN A 45 -26.48 0.27 15.94
CA ASN A 45 -25.79 -0.37 14.82
C ASN A 45 -26.63 -0.32 13.53
N GLU A 46 -27.94 -0.61 13.61
CA GLU A 46 -28.87 -0.48 12.48
C GLU A 46 -28.91 0.95 11.94
N LYS A 47 -29.02 1.94 12.83
CA LYS A 47 -28.98 3.36 12.44
C LYS A 47 -27.64 3.75 11.83
N LEU A 48 -26.53 3.29 12.41
CA LEU A 48 -25.19 3.56 11.90
C LEU A 48 -24.98 2.93 10.52
N LYS A 49 -25.54 1.76 10.27
CA LYS A 49 -25.55 1.12 8.95
C LYS A 49 -26.30 1.97 7.92
N GLU A 50 -27.51 2.44 8.24
CA GLU A 50 -28.27 3.35 7.37
C GLU A 50 -27.50 4.64 7.05
N ILE A 51 -26.82 5.21 8.05
CA ILE A 51 -25.99 6.42 7.90
C ILE A 51 -24.80 6.18 6.97
N ASN A 52 -24.11 5.06 7.12
CA ASN A 52 -22.99 4.68 6.25
C ASN A 52 -23.45 4.48 4.80
N GLU A 53 -24.58 3.80 4.60
CA GLU A 53 -25.15 3.58 3.27
C GLU A 53 -25.52 4.91 2.59
N ALA A 54 -26.09 5.86 3.32
CA ALA A 54 -26.41 7.18 2.80
C ALA A 54 -25.16 8.00 2.44
N TYR A 55 -24.14 8.00 3.32
CA TYR A 55 -22.87 8.68 3.05
C TYR A 55 -22.15 8.10 1.84
N ASP A 56 -22.12 6.77 1.71
CA ASP A 56 -21.55 6.09 0.55
C ASP A 56 -22.27 6.45 -0.74
N GLN A 57 -23.61 6.54 -0.71
CA GLN A 57 -24.39 6.93 -1.89
C GLN A 57 -24.09 8.36 -2.35
N LEU A 58 -23.90 9.30 -1.41
CA LEU A 58 -23.58 10.69 -1.73
C LEU A 58 -22.14 10.87 -2.19
N THR A 59 -21.19 10.14 -1.58
CA THR A 59 -19.76 10.26 -1.92
C THR A 59 -19.39 9.50 -3.21
N LYS A 60 -20.10 8.43 -3.55
CA LYS A 60 -19.87 7.67 -4.80
C LYS A 60 -20.49 8.33 -6.04
N ASN A 61 -21.34 9.34 -5.92
CA ASN A 61 -22.01 9.94 -7.07
C ASN A 61 -22.10 11.48 -7.00
N PRO A 62 -21.19 12.22 -7.64
CA PRO A 62 -21.57 13.45 -8.33
C PRO A 62 -22.15 13.18 -9.72
N GLY A 63 -22.08 11.95 -10.24
CA GLY A 63 -22.65 11.63 -11.55
C GLY A 63 -22.65 10.13 -11.84
N LYS A 64 -23.86 9.56 -11.88
CA LYS A 64 -24.26 8.32 -12.55
C LYS A 64 -23.24 7.17 -12.54
N THR A 65 -23.61 6.07 -11.89
CA THR A 65 -24.14 4.85 -12.54
C THR A 65 -23.94 3.69 -11.57
N ALA A 66 -24.99 2.90 -11.38
CA ALA A 66 -24.90 1.61 -10.71
C ALA A 66 -23.82 0.74 -11.37
N SER A 67 -22.77 0.41 -10.62
CA SER A 67 -21.92 -0.72 -10.95
C SER A 67 -21.32 -1.31 -9.67
N SER A 68 -21.66 -2.58 -9.47
CA SER A 68 -20.98 -3.62 -8.70
C SER A 68 -20.22 -3.24 -7.43
N GLY A 69 -20.68 -3.83 -6.33
CA GLY A 69 -19.96 -3.89 -5.08
C GLY A 69 -18.57 -4.49 -5.22
N TYR A 70 -17.57 -3.65 -4.94
CA TYR A 70 -16.31 -4.05 -4.30
C TYR A 70 -15.67 -2.78 -3.72
N SER A 71 -16.22 -2.25 -2.64
CA SER A 71 -15.52 -1.22 -1.85
C SER A 71 -14.58 -1.91 -0.88
N GLY A 72 -13.33 -2.07 -1.35
CA GLY A 72 -12.20 -2.41 -0.50
C GLY A 72 -12.06 -1.39 0.62
N ALA A 73 -12.02 -1.91 1.85
CA ALA A 73 -11.68 -1.15 3.03
C ALA A 73 -10.30 -0.49 2.82
N ALA A 74 -10.28 0.82 2.99
CA ALA A 74 -9.05 1.59 3.11
C ALA A 74 -8.21 1.05 4.28
N TYR A 75 -7.12 0.38 3.95
CA TYR A 75 -5.99 0.23 4.86
C TYR A 75 -4.83 1.02 4.27
N GLY A 76 -4.52 2.13 4.93
CA GLY A 76 -3.28 2.86 4.70
C GLY A 76 -2.11 1.95 5.05
N ALA A 77 -1.33 1.61 4.03
CA ALA A 77 0.01 1.06 4.17
C ALA A 77 0.87 1.72 3.10
N GLY A 78 1.86 2.50 3.54
CA GLY A 78 2.82 3.15 2.65
C GLY A 78 3.50 2.11 1.77
N GLY A 79 3.58 2.40 0.47
CA GLY A 79 4.23 1.50 -0.49
C GLY A 79 4.03 1.97 -1.93
N HIS A 80 4.99 2.76 -2.40
CA HIS A 80 5.35 3.06 -3.79
C HIS A 80 4.61 2.23 -4.85
N GLY A 81 3.72 2.88 -5.60
CA GLY A 81 3.00 2.24 -6.71
C GLY A 81 2.02 3.19 -7.39
N GLY A 82 2.52 3.92 -8.37
CA GLY A 82 1.86 4.80 -9.30
C GLY A 82 0.72 4.07 -9.96
N SER A 83 -0.48 4.61 -9.80
CA SER A 83 -1.70 3.98 -10.26
C SER A 83 -1.71 3.95 -11.79
N TYR A 84 -1.66 2.75 -12.38
CA TYR A 84 -1.80 2.54 -13.81
C TYR A 84 -3.20 3.02 -14.24
N SER A 85 -3.26 3.92 -15.22
CA SER A 85 -4.51 4.46 -15.77
C SER A 85 -4.70 3.94 -17.20
N GLY A 86 -5.38 2.81 -17.33
CA GLY A 86 -5.68 2.18 -18.61
C GLY A 86 -6.91 1.27 -18.53
N PRO A 87 -7.37 0.69 -19.66
CA PRO A 87 -8.38 -0.36 -19.63
C PRO A 87 -7.89 -1.51 -18.73
N GLU A 88 -8.76 -2.03 -17.87
CA GLU A 88 -8.45 -3.02 -16.81
C GLU A 88 -7.64 -2.48 -15.59
N ALA A 89 -7.55 -1.15 -15.41
CA ALA A 89 -6.85 -0.55 -14.25
C ALA A 89 -7.35 -1.08 -12.90
N ASP A 90 -8.66 -1.32 -12.75
CA ASP A 90 -9.25 -1.84 -11.51
C ASP A 90 -8.68 -3.22 -11.13
N ARG A 91 -8.47 -4.08 -12.13
CA ARG A 91 -7.91 -5.42 -11.96
C ARG A 91 -6.43 -5.36 -11.57
N PHE A 92 -5.67 -4.44 -12.16
CA PHE A 92 -4.27 -4.22 -11.77
C PHE A 92 -4.14 -3.66 -10.36
N VAL A 93 -5.01 -2.72 -9.97
CA VAL A 93 -5.07 -2.20 -8.59
C VAL A 93 -5.36 -3.33 -7.60
N ARG A 94 -6.30 -4.22 -7.93
CA ARG A 94 -6.60 -5.41 -7.10
C ARG A 94 -5.45 -6.42 -7.07
N ALA A 95 -4.76 -6.65 -8.17
CA ALA A 95 -3.59 -7.53 -8.20
C ALA A 95 -2.46 -6.98 -7.31
N ARG A 96 -2.22 -5.66 -7.34
CA ARG A 96 -1.25 -4.98 -6.45
C ARG A 96 -1.60 -5.13 -4.98
N SER A 97 -2.87 -4.96 -4.61
CA SER A 97 -3.29 -5.13 -3.21
C SER A 97 -3.08 -6.56 -2.70
N LEU A 98 -3.33 -7.57 -3.55
CA LEU A 98 -3.08 -8.97 -3.22
C LEU A 98 -1.58 -9.28 -3.07
N ILE A 99 -0.72 -8.70 -3.91
CA ILE A 99 0.74 -8.81 -3.77
C ILE A 99 1.21 -8.20 -2.45
N ASN A 100 0.68 -7.04 -2.09
CA ASN A 100 1.00 -6.38 -0.81
C ASN A 100 0.50 -7.19 0.39
N ALA A 101 -0.64 -7.86 0.26
CA ALA A 101 -1.15 -8.80 1.26
C ALA A 101 -0.37 -10.12 1.32
N GLY A 102 0.60 -10.36 0.43
CA GLY A 102 1.35 -11.61 0.33
C GLY A 102 0.59 -12.76 -0.34
N ASN A 103 -0.65 -12.53 -0.80
CA ASN A 103 -1.45 -13.51 -1.52
C ASN A 103 -1.07 -13.50 -3.01
N LEU A 104 0.06 -14.15 -3.34
CA LEU A 104 0.60 -14.21 -4.70
C LEU A 104 -0.28 -15.03 -5.65
N ASP A 105 -0.93 -16.08 -5.15
CA ASP A 105 -1.77 -16.97 -5.97
C ASP A 105 -3.07 -16.29 -6.39
N GLY A 106 -3.68 -15.50 -5.51
CA GLY A 106 -4.81 -14.65 -5.85
C GLY A 106 -4.44 -13.59 -6.88
N ALA A 107 -3.25 -12.98 -6.75
CA ALA A 107 -2.76 -12.01 -7.73
C ALA A 107 -2.56 -12.65 -9.11
N LYS A 108 -1.95 -13.84 -9.18
CA LYS A 108 -1.78 -14.61 -10.43
C LYS A 108 -3.11 -14.90 -11.09
N THR A 109 -4.10 -15.36 -10.33
CA THR A 109 -5.43 -15.69 -10.86
C THR A 109 -6.07 -14.49 -11.57
N ILE A 110 -5.96 -13.29 -10.99
CA ILE A 110 -6.45 -12.06 -11.61
C ILE A 110 -5.66 -11.76 -12.89
N LEU A 111 -4.33 -11.86 -12.84
CA LEU A 111 -3.48 -11.55 -13.99
C LEU A 111 -3.60 -12.56 -15.13
N ASP A 112 -3.82 -13.85 -14.84
CA ASP A 112 -4.08 -14.91 -15.82
C ASP A 112 -5.42 -14.69 -16.54
N SER A 113 -6.38 -14.02 -15.87
CA SER A 113 -7.65 -13.64 -16.48
C SER A 113 -7.55 -12.48 -17.48
N ILE A 114 -6.41 -11.78 -17.51
CA ILE A 114 -6.15 -10.66 -18.42
C ILE A 114 -5.43 -11.22 -19.66
N GLN A 115 -6.08 -11.12 -20.81
CA GLN A 115 -5.52 -11.66 -22.06
C GLN A 115 -4.47 -10.73 -22.68
N THR A 116 -4.53 -9.42 -22.38
CA THR A 116 -3.62 -8.42 -22.93
C THR A 116 -2.34 -8.35 -22.12
N ARG A 117 -1.21 -8.66 -22.75
CA ARG A 117 0.13 -8.54 -22.16
C ARG A 117 0.64 -7.11 -22.26
N ASN A 118 0.13 -6.22 -21.41
CA ASN A 118 0.60 -4.84 -21.28
C ASN A 118 1.85 -4.74 -20.38
N ALA A 119 2.48 -3.56 -20.33
CA ALA A 119 3.68 -3.33 -19.53
C ALA A 119 3.43 -3.56 -18.03
N GLU A 120 2.27 -3.14 -17.52
CA GLU A 120 1.84 -3.33 -16.13
C GLU A 120 1.71 -4.83 -15.78
N TRP A 121 1.16 -5.65 -16.67
CA TRP A 121 1.09 -7.10 -16.47
C TRP A 121 2.48 -7.71 -16.33
N TYR A 122 3.43 -7.34 -17.20
CA TYR A 122 4.82 -7.80 -17.08
C TYR A 122 5.47 -7.33 -15.78
N TYR A 123 5.18 -6.09 -15.35
CA TYR A 123 5.69 -5.54 -14.11
C TYR A 123 5.20 -6.35 -12.89
N LEU A 124 3.90 -6.59 -12.78
CA LEU A 124 3.31 -7.32 -11.65
C LEU A 124 3.77 -8.78 -11.59
N TYR A 125 3.87 -9.48 -12.72
CA TYR A 125 4.50 -10.82 -12.75
C TYR A 125 5.96 -10.77 -12.31
N GLY A 126 6.70 -9.74 -12.73
CA GLY A 126 8.08 -9.50 -12.28
C GLY A 126 8.17 -9.44 -10.76
N ILE A 127 7.33 -8.63 -10.11
CA ILE A 127 7.29 -8.51 -8.64
C ILE A 127 6.87 -9.83 -7.97
N ILE A 128 5.91 -10.56 -8.53
CA ILE A 128 5.51 -11.87 -8.00
C ILE A 128 6.69 -12.84 -8.04
N TYR A 129 7.43 -12.91 -9.15
CA TYR A 129 8.62 -13.78 -9.25
C TYR A 129 9.74 -13.36 -8.30
N LEU A 130 9.92 -12.06 -8.04
CA LEU A 130 10.87 -11.59 -7.03
C LEU A 130 10.51 -12.12 -5.64
N ARG A 131 9.24 -12.02 -5.24
CA ARG A 131 8.79 -12.54 -3.95
C ARG A 131 8.91 -14.06 -3.84
N GLN A 132 8.85 -14.76 -4.96
CA GLN A 132 9.04 -16.22 -5.01
C GLN A 132 10.52 -16.64 -5.07
N GLY A 133 11.46 -15.69 -5.17
CA GLY A 133 12.90 -15.99 -5.28
C GLY A 133 13.37 -16.39 -6.68
N TRP A 134 12.53 -16.25 -7.71
CA TRP A 134 12.87 -16.56 -9.10
C TRP A 134 13.43 -15.32 -9.80
N TYR A 135 14.65 -14.92 -9.41
CA TYR A 135 15.28 -13.67 -9.87
C TYR A 135 15.53 -13.63 -11.39
N ASP A 136 15.90 -14.75 -12.00
CA ASP A 136 16.16 -14.83 -13.44
C ASP A 136 14.91 -14.49 -14.26
N LYS A 137 13.78 -15.13 -13.90
CA LYS A 137 12.48 -14.84 -14.51
C LYS A 137 12.10 -13.39 -14.22
N ALA A 138 12.15 -12.96 -12.96
CA ALA A 138 11.79 -11.60 -12.60
C ALA A 138 12.52 -10.53 -13.42
N ARG A 139 13.83 -10.72 -13.67
CA ARG A 139 14.64 -9.80 -14.48
C ARG A 139 14.16 -9.70 -15.90
N GLU A 140 13.79 -10.82 -16.51
CA GLU A 140 13.27 -10.86 -17.87
C GLU A 140 11.94 -10.08 -17.96
N PHE A 141 11.02 -10.35 -17.03
CA PHE A 141 9.69 -9.71 -16.99
C PHE A 141 9.79 -8.19 -16.74
N LEU A 142 10.58 -7.76 -15.75
CA LEU A 142 10.81 -6.33 -15.49
C LEU A 142 11.55 -5.63 -16.64
N GLY A 143 12.50 -6.31 -17.27
CA GLY A 143 13.21 -5.78 -18.44
C GLY A 143 12.32 -5.68 -19.67
N ARG A 144 11.32 -6.56 -19.83
CA ARG A 144 10.28 -6.42 -20.86
C ARG A 144 9.38 -5.21 -20.55
N ALA A 145 8.90 -5.08 -19.31
CA ALA A 145 8.07 -3.95 -18.89
C ALA A 145 8.74 -2.59 -19.15
N TYR A 146 10.01 -2.45 -18.77
CA TYR A 146 10.79 -1.22 -18.99
C TYR A 146 10.98 -0.89 -20.48
N ARG A 147 11.18 -1.89 -21.34
CA ARG A 147 11.31 -1.67 -22.79
C ARG A 147 10.00 -1.23 -23.43
N THR A 148 8.87 -1.71 -22.92
CA THR A 148 7.54 -1.33 -23.43
C THR A 148 7.17 0.10 -23.01
N GLU A 149 7.43 0.48 -21.76
CA GLU A 149 7.14 1.81 -21.23
C GLU A 149 8.39 2.44 -20.58
N PRO A 150 9.33 2.98 -21.37
CA PRO A 150 10.56 3.58 -20.84
C PRO A 150 10.29 4.89 -20.08
N GLY A 151 9.15 5.53 -20.32
CA GLY A 151 8.73 6.76 -19.63
C GLY A 151 8.22 6.53 -18.21
N ASN A 152 7.98 5.27 -17.81
CA ASN A 152 7.52 4.96 -16.47
C ASN A 152 8.70 4.81 -15.50
N ALA A 153 8.85 5.79 -14.60
CA ALA A 153 9.92 5.81 -13.60
C ALA A 153 9.88 4.59 -12.66
N GLU A 154 8.70 4.01 -12.43
CA GLU A 154 8.55 2.88 -11.49
C GLU A 154 9.16 1.59 -12.03
N TYR A 155 8.99 1.32 -13.31
CA TYR A 155 9.58 0.15 -13.95
C TYR A 155 11.09 0.27 -14.03
N ALA A 156 11.58 1.48 -14.32
CA ALA A 156 13.01 1.79 -14.31
C ALA A 156 13.61 1.57 -12.91
N GLN A 157 12.95 2.07 -11.86
CA GLN A 157 13.36 1.87 -10.48
C GLN A 157 13.34 0.39 -10.09
N ALA A 158 12.28 -0.34 -10.37
CA ALA A 158 12.19 -1.77 -10.03
C ALA A 158 13.26 -2.60 -10.75
N TYR A 159 13.53 -2.32 -12.02
CA TYR A 159 14.57 -3.00 -12.78
C TYR A 159 15.98 -2.65 -12.29
N ASN A 160 16.24 -1.38 -11.99
CA ASN A 160 17.52 -0.94 -11.43
C ASN A 160 17.76 -1.55 -10.05
N THR A 161 16.76 -1.54 -9.17
CA THR A 161 16.83 -2.21 -7.87
C THR A 161 17.20 -3.66 -8.07
N LEU A 162 16.56 -4.40 -8.97
CA LEU A 162 16.91 -5.79 -9.23
C LEU A 162 18.35 -5.98 -9.74
N ARG A 163 18.85 -5.06 -10.59
CA ARG A 163 20.24 -5.11 -11.06
C ARG A 163 21.26 -4.94 -9.92
N TYR A 164 20.98 -4.07 -8.96
CA TYR A 164 21.86 -3.82 -7.81
C TYR A 164 21.62 -4.81 -6.65
N THR A 165 20.43 -5.39 -6.57
CA THR A 165 20.04 -6.37 -5.53
C THR A 165 20.31 -7.82 -5.96
N GLY A 166 20.65 -8.04 -7.24
CA GLY A 166 21.00 -9.35 -7.81
C GLY A 166 22.24 -10.02 -7.22
N ASN A 167 22.84 -9.47 -6.17
CA ASN A 167 23.85 -10.13 -5.36
C ASN A 167 23.63 -9.83 -3.86
N PRO A 168 23.09 -10.77 -3.06
CA PRO A 168 22.83 -10.56 -1.63
C PRO A 168 24.10 -10.32 -0.77
N TYR A 169 25.30 -10.38 -1.36
CA TYR A 169 26.56 -9.98 -0.72
C TYR A 169 26.93 -8.50 -0.85
N SER A 170 26.07 -7.67 -1.44
CA SER A 170 26.29 -6.22 -1.46
C SER A 170 25.21 -5.55 -0.62
N ARG A 171 25.42 -5.56 0.70
CA ARG A 171 24.76 -4.59 1.58
C ARG A 171 24.97 -3.20 0.96
N PRO A 172 23.91 -2.43 0.65
CA PRO A 172 24.09 -1.06 0.22
C PRO A 172 24.77 -0.34 1.38
N ARG A 173 26.03 0.06 1.20
CA ARG A 173 26.58 1.18 1.96
C ARG A 173 25.70 2.36 1.61
N GLN A 174 24.76 2.67 2.49
CA GLN A 174 24.06 3.93 2.48
C GLN A 174 25.15 5.00 2.58
N SER A 175 25.49 5.58 1.44
CA SER A 175 26.28 6.80 1.34
C SER A 175 25.38 7.92 1.85
N THR A 176 25.21 7.96 3.16
CA THR A 176 24.54 9.07 3.85
C THR A 176 25.54 10.21 3.87
N SER A 177 25.39 11.08 2.87
CA SER A 177 25.83 12.46 2.93
C SER A 177 25.45 13.04 4.30
N TYR A 178 26.46 13.44 5.07
CA TYR A 178 26.45 14.27 6.28
C TYR A 178 25.17 14.26 7.15
N GLY A 179 25.28 13.62 8.32
CA GLY A 179 24.62 14.09 9.54
C GLY A 179 23.31 13.40 9.92
N ASN A 180 23.36 12.14 10.36
CA ASN A 180 22.59 11.63 11.52
C ASN A 180 22.89 10.12 11.69
N CYS A 181 23.88 9.78 12.52
CA CYS A 181 24.12 8.39 12.91
C CYS A 181 23.35 8.10 14.19
N SER A 182 22.45 7.11 14.17
CA SER A 182 21.80 6.61 15.39
C SER A 182 22.86 5.95 16.28
N ALA A 183 22.85 6.27 17.57
CA ALA A 183 23.86 5.80 18.54
C ALA A 183 24.04 4.26 18.56
N CYS A 184 23.03 3.51 18.09
CA CYS A 184 23.05 2.05 18.00
C CYS A 184 24.03 1.51 16.92
N ASP A 185 24.27 2.26 15.84
CA ASP A 185 25.21 1.85 14.78
C ASP A 185 26.67 2.13 15.18
N ILE A 186 26.90 3.16 16.00
CA ILE A 186 28.23 3.51 16.50
C ILE A 186 28.73 2.45 17.49
N CYS A 187 27.88 2.00 18.43
CA CYS A 187 28.26 0.98 19.40
C CYS A 187 28.52 -0.39 18.74
N SER A 188 27.75 -0.75 17.73
CA SER A 188 27.94 -2.00 16.98
C SER A 188 29.22 -1.97 16.14
N GLY A 189 29.57 -0.81 15.56
CA GLY A 189 30.82 -0.60 14.84
C GLY A 189 32.05 -0.60 15.76
N LEU A 190 31.95 0.01 16.95
CA LEU A 190 33.04 0.05 17.93
C LEU A 190 33.35 -1.33 18.51
N MET A 191 32.33 -2.16 18.82
CA MET A 191 32.58 -3.53 19.30
C MET A 191 33.23 -4.43 18.24
N CYS A 192 32.86 -4.26 16.96
CA CYS A 192 33.53 -4.99 15.87
C CYS A 192 34.97 -4.50 15.63
N ALA A 193 35.26 -3.21 15.84
CA ALA A 193 36.62 -2.68 15.74
C ALA A 193 37.51 -3.17 16.90
N ASP A 194 36.96 -3.27 18.12
CA ASP A 194 37.67 -3.77 19.30
C ASP A 194 38.03 -5.26 19.15
N CYS A 195 37.09 -6.09 18.69
CA CYS A 195 37.36 -7.51 18.40
C CYS A 195 38.35 -7.72 17.23
N CYS A 196 38.39 -6.82 16.25
CA CYS A 196 39.35 -6.92 15.14
C CYS A 196 40.75 -6.43 15.53
N CYS A 197 40.88 -5.51 16.49
CA CYS A 197 42.17 -5.05 17.00
C CYS A 197 42.83 -6.05 17.97
N GLU A 198 42.05 -6.79 18.76
CA GLU A 198 42.57 -7.83 19.68
C GLU A 198 43.12 -9.07 18.95
N CYS A 199 42.66 -9.39 17.73
CA CYS A 199 43.14 -10.56 16.97
C CYS A 199 44.37 -10.30 16.07
N MET A 200 44.81 -9.06 15.87
CA MET A 200 45.99 -8.74 15.04
C MET A 200 47.07 -7.90 15.75
N GLY A 201 47.16 -8.00 17.09
CA GLY A 201 48.40 -7.74 17.84
C GLY A 201 49.02 -6.35 17.64
N GLY A 202 48.22 -5.28 17.80
CA GLY A 202 48.72 -3.91 17.76
C GLY A 202 47.99 -3.01 18.75
N ASP A 203 48.58 -2.86 19.93
CA ASP A 203 48.29 -1.85 20.94
C ASP A 203 48.51 -0.44 20.38
N LEU A 204 47.46 0.17 19.82
CA LEU A 204 47.52 1.56 19.36
C LEU A 204 47.30 2.61 20.46
N ILE A 205 47.14 2.16 21.71
CA ILE A 205 47.23 3.05 22.88
C ILE A 205 48.03 2.34 23.98
N ARG A 206 49.33 2.64 24.02
CA ARG A 206 50.15 2.47 25.22
C ARG A 206 49.80 3.64 26.15
N CYS A 207 48.80 3.47 27.00
CA CYS A 207 48.55 4.41 28.09
C CYS A 207 48.98 3.78 29.40
N CYS A 208 49.94 4.45 30.02
CA CYS A 208 50.40 4.30 31.39
C CYS A 208 49.25 4.34 32.40
#